data_AF-A0A2E2EGC2-F1
#
_entry.id   AF-A0A2E2EGC2-F1
#
_cell.length_a   1.000
_cell.length_b   1.000
_cell.length_c   1.000
_cell.angle_alpha   90.00
_cell.angle_beta   90.00
_cell.angle_gamma   90.00
#
_symmetry.space_group_name_H-M   'P 1'
#
loop_
_entity.id
_entity.type
_entity.pdbx_description
1 polymer ?
#
loop_
_entity_poly.entity_id
_entity_poly.type
_entity_poly.pdbx_seq_one_letter_code
_entity_poly.pdbx_strand_id
1 'polypeptide(L)'
;MIQYNLLHKIITSFYDKAKKDILIGYHFRIIEDFDPHIVRITDFWNLQLNGQIQDKSHLPFKLLEVHKELKINKGEVFRWVKLFQENLEHYEANNEITLYQKEIWLQKVGLFRDKLLRFLNF
;
A
#
# COMPACT_ATOMS: atom_id res chain seq x y z
N MET A 1 -11.95 -11.56 7.24
CA MET A 1 -10.76 -10.88 7.79
C MET A 1 -9.53 -11.45 7.10
N ILE A 2 -8.54 -10.64 6.77
CA ILE A 2 -7.25 -11.13 6.24
C ILE A 2 -6.28 -11.24 7.44
N GLN A 3 -5.62 -12.38 7.60
CA GLN A 3 -4.70 -12.60 8.72
C GLN A 3 -3.50 -11.63 8.63
N TYR A 4 -2.98 -11.18 9.78
CA TYR A 4 -1.91 -10.17 9.82
C TYR A 4 -0.62 -10.65 9.12
N ASN A 5 -0.24 -11.91 9.30
CA ASN A 5 0.91 -12.51 8.61
C ASN A 5 0.74 -12.51 7.09
N LEU A 6 -0.48 -12.74 6.59
CA LEU A 6 -0.79 -12.68 5.17
C LEU A 6 -0.77 -11.23 4.67
N LEU A 7 -1.30 -10.26 5.44
CA LEU A 7 -1.14 -8.84 5.12
C LEU A 7 0.34 -8.47 4.99
N HIS A 8 1.15 -8.86 5.97
CA HIS A 8 2.60 -8.60 5.96
C HIS A 8 3.27 -9.20 4.72
N LYS A 9 2.94 -10.46 4.39
CA LYS A 9 3.45 -11.15 3.20
C LYS A 9 3.08 -10.39 1.91
N ILE A 10 1.83 -9.94 1.78
CA ILE A 10 1.35 -9.19 0.61
C ILE A 10 2.02 -7.82 0.51
N ILE A 11 2.21 -7.11 1.63
CA ILE A 11 2.89 -5.82 1.64
C ILE A 11 4.38 -5.96 1.31
N THR A 12 5.03 -6.99 1.84
CA THR A 12 6.43 -7.31 1.52
C THR A 12 6.59 -7.54 0.01
N SER A 13 5.78 -8.41 -0.59
CA SER A 13 5.86 -8.72 -2.02
C SER A 13 5.51 -7.53 -2.92
N PHE A 14 4.61 -6.65 -2.47
CA PHE A 14 4.35 -5.39 -3.15
C PHE A 14 5.60 -4.52 -3.19
N TYR A 15 6.29 -4.31 -2.07
CA TYR A 15 7.50 -3.49 -2.02
C TYR A 15 8.65 -4.09 -2.81
N ASP A 16 8.78 -5.42 -2.87
CA ASP A 16 9.79 -6.09 -3.70
C ASP A 16 9.65 -5.76 -5.20
N LYS A 17 8.41 -5.52 -5.65
CA LYS A 17 8.10 -5.06 -7.02
C LYS A 17 8.25 -3.54 -7.12
N ALA A 18 7.64 -2.78 -6.21
CA ALA A 18 7.57 -1.33 -6.28
C ALA A 18 8.95 -0.66 -6.23
N LYS A 19 9.89 -1.15 -5.41
CA LYS A 19 11.27 -0.65 -5.33
C LYS A 19 12.04 -0.77 -6.64
N LYS A 20 11.68 -1.73 -7.50
CA LYS A 20 12.36 -2.04 -8.76
C LYS A 20 11.62 -1.49 -9.98
N ASP A 21 10.44 -0.92 -9.79
CA ASP A 21 9.66 -0.37 -10.90
C ASP A 21 10.35 0.85 -11.51
N ILE A 22 10.41 0.89 -12.83
CA ILE A 22 11.14 1.94 -13.56
C ILE A 22 10.50 3.33 -13.41
N LEU A 23 9.20 3.42 -13.13
CA LEU A 23 8.47 4.69 -13.03
C LEU A 23 8.41 5.19 -11.60
N ILE A 24 8.23 4.30 -10.61
CA ILE A 24 8.01 4.73 -9.21
C ILE A 24 9.12 4.30 -8.25
N GLY A 25 10.03 3.42 -8.66
CA GLY A 25 11.06 2.83 -7.80
C GLY A 25 11.98 3.86 -7.15
N TYR A 26 12.23 4.99 -7.82
CA TYR A 26 13.10 6.04 -7.29
C TYR A 26 12.53 6.76 -6.06
N HIS A 27 11.19 6.87 -5.95
CA HIS A 27 10.53 7.46 -4.77
C HIS A 27 10.79 6.67 -3.49
N PHE A 28 11.08 5.38 -3.61
CA PHE A 28 11.31 4.50 -2.47
C PHE A 28 12.75 4.52 -1.95
N ARG A 29 13.68 5.20 -2.64
CA ARG A 29 15.09 5.28 -2.24
C ARG A 29 15.33 6.14 -1.00
N ILE A 30 14.37 6.98 -0.62
CA ILE A 30 14.44 7.78 0.61
C ILE A 30 14.19 6.95 1.87
N ILE A 31 13.70 5.71 1.71
CA ILE A 31 13.45 4.80 2.82
C ILE A 31 14.75 4.02 3.06
N GLU A 32 15.40 4.30 4.19
CA GLU A 32 16.68 3.67 4.56
C GLU A 32 16.49 2.22 5.00
N ASP A 33 15.43 1.97 5.79
CA ASP A 33 15.11 0.65 6.33
C ASP A 33 13.67 0.25 6.00
N PHE A 34 13.54 -0.83 5.22
CA PHE A 34 12.25 -1.34 4.78
C PHE A 34 11.57 -2.23 5.81
N ASP A 35 12.29 -2.84 6.73
CA ASP A 35 11.70 -3.78 7.69
C ASP A 35 10.68 -3.07 8.61
N PRO A 36 11.03 -1.98 9.34
CA PRO A 36 10.06 -1.24 10.14
C PRO A 36 9.02 -0.52 9.28
N HIS A 37 9.39 -0.11 8.05
CA HIS A 37 8.45 0.52 7.12
C HIS A 37 7.34 -0.45 6.70
N ILE A 38 7.70 -1.69 6.34
CA ILE A 38 6.73 -2.74 5.95
C ILE A 38 5.81 -3.07 7.12
N VAL A 39 6.32 -3.18 8.36
CA VAL A 39 5.48 -3.39 9.55
C VAL A 39 4.47 -2.27 9.71
N ARG A 40 4.90 -1.00 9.63
CA ARG A 40 4.02 0.16 9.73
C ARG A 40 2.92 0.17 8.64
N ILE A 41 3.28 -0.16 7.40
CA ILE A 41 2.31 -0.23 6.29
C ILE A 41 1.37 -1.42 6.43
N THR A 42 1.84 -2.52 7.00
CA THR A 42 0.99 -3.68 7.34
C THR A 42 -0.04 -3.29 8.39
N ASP A 43 0.36 -2.59 9.45
CA ASP A 43 -0.55 -2.07 10.47
C ASP A 43 -1.57 -1.09 9.90
N PHE A 44 -1.14 -0.21 8.98
CA PHE A 44 -2.05 0.67 8.26
C PHE A 44 -3.15 -0.14 7.55
N TRP A 45 -2.79 -1.14 6.75
CA TRP A 45 -3.76 -1.95 6.03
C TRP A 45 -4.62 -2.83 6.94
N ASN A 46 -4.06 -3.36 8.03
CA ASN A 46 -4.82 -4.09 9.04
C ASN A 46 -5.92 -3.21 9.64
N LEU A 47 -5.59 -1.95 9.93
CA LEU A 47 -6.58 -0.99 10.43
C LEU A 47 -7.66 -0.71 9.39
N GLN A 48 -7.29 -0.52 8.12
CA GLN A 48 -8.24 -0.18 7.06
C GLN A 48 -9.18 -1.33 6.67
N LEU A 49 -8.71 -2.58 6.73
CA LEU A 49 -9.46 -3.75 6.27
C LEU A 49 -10.16 -4.48 7.41
N ASN A 50 -9.51 -4.56 8.57
CA ASN A 50 -9.96 -5.37 9.69
C ASN A 50 -10.35 -4.52 10.92
N GLY A 51 -10.06 -3.21 10.92
CA GLY A 51 -10.30 -2.35 12.08
C GLY A 51 -9.36 -2.59 13.25
N GLN A 52 -8.21 -3.24 13.00
CA GLN A 52 -7.26 -3.67 14.04
C GLN A 52 -5.88 -3.04 13.82
N ILE A 53 -5.15 -2.79 14.89
CA ILE A 53 -3.77 -2.32 14.85
C ILE A 53 -2.93 -3.09 15.86
N GLN A 54 -1.75 -3.57 15.47
CA GLN A 54 -0.85 -4.28 16.38
C GLN A 54 -0.10 -3.29 17.25
N ASP A 55 0.56 -2.30 16.64
CA ASP A 55 1.26 -1.24 17.36
C ASP A 55 0.56 0.12 17.24
N LYS A 56 -0.01 0.58 18.36
CA LYS A 56 -0.66 1.89 18.46
C LYS A 56 0.32 3.05 18.32
N SER A 57 1.63 2.84 18.52
CA SER A 57 2.67 3.86 18.35
C SER A 57 2.76 4.38 16.91
N HIS A 58 2.29 3.60 15.94
CA HIS A 58 2.21 4.01 14.52
C HIS A 58 1.16 5.08 14.23
N LEU A 59 0.26 5.36 15.19
CA LEU A 59 -0.77 6.38 15.07
C LEU A 59 -0.25 7.77 15.49
N PRO A 60 -0.68 8.85 14.81
CA PRO A 60 -1.50 8.85 13.59
C PRO A 60 -0.65 8.54 12.35
N PHE A 61 -1.28 7.89 11.36
CA PHE A 61 -0.68 7.79 10.03
C PHE A 61 -0.76 9.14 9.33
N LYS A 62 0.37 9.85 9.22
CA LYS A 62 0.51 11.10 8.45
C LYS A 62 0.56 10.83 6.94
N LEU A 63 -0.40 10.04 6.44
CA LEU A 63 -0.34 9.43 5.11
C LEU A 63 -0.15 10.47 4.01
N LEU A 64 -0.91 11.57 3.98
CA LEU A 64 -0.83 12.52 2.86
C LEU A 64 0.42 13.39 2.92
N GLU A 65 0.80 13.85 4.11
CA GLU A 65 1.93 14.78 4.30
C GLU A 65 3.25 14.18 3.84
N VAL A 66 3.50 12.90 4.13
CA VAL A 66 4.76 12.24 3.74
C VAL A 66 4.93 12.08 2.22
N HIS A 67 3.84 12.16 1.45
CA HIS A 67 3.88 12.08 -0.02
C HIS A 67 4.04 13.45 -0.68
N LYS A 68 3.86 14.56 0.05
CA LYS A 68 3.94 15.92 -0.49
C LYS A 68 5.34 16.24 -1.03
N GLU A 69 6.37 15.87 -0.27
CA GLU A 69 7.77 16.16 -0.60
C GLU A 69 8.31 15.32 -1.76
N LEU A 70 7.63 14.22 -2.09
CA LEU A 70 8.03 13.31 -3.17
C LEU A 70 7.76 13.88 -4.56
N LYS A 71 6.97 14.96 -4.69
CA LYS A 71 6.59 15.56 -5.99
C LYS A 71 6.03 14.53 -6.98
N ILE A 72 5.26 13.57 -6.46
CA ILE A 72 4.64 12.49 -7.24
C ILE A 72 3.71 13.09 -8.30
N ASN A 73 3.84 12.62 -9.54
CA ASN A 73 2.90 12.98 -10.61
C ASN A 73 1.69 12.04 -10.68
N LYS A 74 0.63 12.46 -11.36
CA LYS A 74 -0.61 11.69 -11.52
C LYS A 74 -0.37 10.27 -12.07
N GLY A 75 0.50 10.15 -13.08
CA GLY A 75 0.82 8.85 -13.71
C GLY A 75 1.48 7.87 -12.75
N GLU A 76 2.34 8.35 -11.85
CA GLU A 76 3.01 7.54 -10.83
C GLU A 76 2.02 7.01 -9.79
N VAL A 77 1.01 7.80 -9.40
CA VAL A 77 -0.07 7.30 -8.54
C VAL A 77 -0.82 6.14 -9.20
N PHE A 78 -1.18 6.28 -10.48
CA PHE A 78 -1.85 5.20 -11.21
C PHE A 78 -0.94 3.98 -11.42
N ARG A 79 0.37 4.19 -11.59
CA ARG A 79 1.33 3.08 -11.67
C ARG A 79 1.39 2.32 -10.35
N TRP A 80 1.42 3.01 -9.22
CA TRP A 80 1.37 2.40 -7.89
C TRP A 80 0.11 1.54 -7.72
N VAL A 81 -1.06 2.08 -8.11
CA VAL A 81 -2.35 1.37 -8.03
C VAL A 81 -2.33 0.11 -8.90
N LYS A 82 -1.81 0.22 -10.13
CA LYS A 82 -1.70 -0.91 -11.05
C LYS A 82 -0.80 -2.02 -10.47
N LEU A 83 0.37 -1.67 -9.94
CA LEU A 83 1.29 -2.64 -9.31
C LEU A 83 0.66 -3.31 -8.08
N PHE A 84 -0.09 -2.56 -7.28
CA PHE A 84 -0.78 -3.10 -6.11
C PHE A 84 -1.89 -4.07 -6.53
N GLN A 85 -2.66 -3.72 -7.57
CA GLN A 85 -3.69 -4.59 -8.13
C GLN A 85 -3.09 -5.89 -8.68
N GLU A 86 -2.05 -5.81 -9.51
CA GLU A 86 -1.32 -6.98 -10.03
C GLU A 86 -0.78 -7.85 -8.89
N ASN A 87 -0.37 -7.23 -7.77
CA ASN A 87 0.05 -7.97 -6.59
C ASN A 87 -1.12 -8.75 -5.97
N LEU A 88 -2.27 -8.12 -5.74
CA LEU A 88 -3.44 -8.80 -5.19
C LEU A 88 -3.99 -9.90 -6.10
N GLU A 89 -3.98 -9.68 -7.42
CA GLU A 89 -4.38 -10.68 -8.42
C GLU A 89 -3.53 -11.96 -8.30
N HIS A 90 -2.23 -11.84 -8.05
CA HIS A 90 -1.37 -13.00 -7.81
C HIS A 90 -1.81 -13.82 -6.58
N TYR A 91 -2.14 -13.17 -5.46
CA TYR A 91 -2.59 -13.88 -4.25
C TYR A 91 -3.98 -14.49 -4.40
N GLU A 92 -4.87 -13.84 -5.15
CA GLU A 92 -6.19 -14.37 -5.44
C GLU A 92 -6.11 -15.58 -6.37
N ALA A 93 -5.32 -15.51 -7.44
CA ALA A 93 -5.09 -16.66 -8.34
C ALA A 93 -4.49 -17.88 -7.63
N ASN A 94 -3.71 -17.66 -6.56
CA ASN A 94 -3.14 -18.71 -5.72
C ASN A 94 -4.07 -19.16 -4.58
N ASN A 95 -5.31 -18.67 -4.53
CA ASN A 95 -6.30 -18.95 -3.46
C ASN A 95 -5.84 -18.55 -2.05
N GLU A 96 -4.88 -17.62 -1.91
CA GLU A 96 -4.45 -17.10 -0.61
C GLU A 96 -5.41 -16.03 -0.07
N ILE A 97 -6.08 -15.30 -0.97
CA ILE A 97 -7.20 -14.40 -0.65
C ILE A 97 -8.39 -14.71 -1.55
N THR A 98 -9.61 -14.43 -1.08
CA THR A 98 -10.82 -14.58 -1.87
C THR A 98 -11.02 -13.38 -2.81
N LEU A 99 -11.83 -13.55 -3.86
CA LEU A 99 -12.28 -12.46 -4.72
C LEU A 99 -12.88 -11.29 -3.91
N TYR A 100 -13.72 -11.61 -2.92
CA TYR A 100 -14.31 -10.61 -2.04
C TYR A 100 -13.26 -9.82 -1.23
N GLN A 101 -12.23 -10.49 -0.69
CA GLN A 101 -11.14 -9.83 0.02
C GLN A 101 -10.34 -8.90 -0.90
N LYS A 102 -10.06 -9.36 -2.14
CA LYS A 102 -9.41 -8.54 -3.17
C LYS A 102 -10.22 -7.29 -3.48
N GLU A 103 -11.52 -7.42 -3.71
CA GLU A 103 -12.42 -6.31 -4.06
C GLU A 103 -12.49 -5.26 -2.96
N ILE A 104 -12.68 -5.66 -1.69
CA ILE A 104 -12.68 -4.74 -0.55
C ILE A 104 -11.35 -3.99 -0.44
N TRP A 105 -10.23 -4.68 -0.65
CA TRP A 105 -8.92 -4.04 -0.61
C TRP A 105 -8.74 -3.03 -1.76
N LEU A 106 -9.14 -3.41 -2.99
CA LEU A 106 -9.08 -2.51 -4.15
C LEU A 106 -9.98 -1.28 -3.98
N GLN A 107 -11.15 -1.40 -3.34
CA GLN A 107 -11.98 -0.26 -2.98
C GLN A 107 -11.24 0.72 -2.05
N LYS A 108 -10.52 0.20 -1.03
CA LYS A 108 -9.71 1.04 -0.15
C LYS A 108 -8.52 1.67 -0.89
N VAL A 109 -7.85 0.93 -1.76
CA VAL A 109 -6.80 1.47 -2.63
C VAL A 109 -7.33 2.62 -3.48
N GLY A 110 -8.50 2.46 -4.10
CA GLY A 110 -9.16 3.52 -4.87
C GLY A 110 -9.48 4.75 -4.01
N LEU A 111 -10.00 4.55 -2.80
CA LEU A 111 -10.27 5.63 -1.85
C LEU A 111 -8.99 6.42 -1.49
N PHE A 112 -7.87 5.74 -1.23
CA PHE A 112 -6.60 6.42 -0.91
C PHE A 112 -5.95 7.07 -2.13
N ARG A 113 -6.08 6.46 -3.31
CA ARG A 113 -5.71 7.09 -4.59
C ARG A 113 -6.43 8.42 -4.74
N ASP A 114 -7.75 8.45 -4.59
CA ASP A 114 -8.55 9.67 -4.81
C ASP A 114 -8.22 10.75 -3.77
N LYS A 115 -8.00 10.35 -2.51
CA LYS A 115 -7.53 11.28 -1.45
C LYS A 115 -6.16 11.88 -1.79
N LEU A 116 -5.21 11.06 -2.24
CA LEU A 116 -3.87 11.52 -2.58
C LEU A 116 -3.89 12.43 -3.81
N LEU A 117 -4.63 12.06 -4.87
CA LEU A 117 -4.77 12.90 -6.06
C LEU A 117 -5.37 14.26 -5.72
N ARG A 118 -6.44 14.30 -4.92
CA ARG A 118 -7.02 15.56 -4.44
C ARG A 118 -6.03 16.38 -3.63
N PHE A 119 -5.28 15.74 -2.73
CA PHE A 119 -4.28 16.42 -1.90
C PHE A 119 -3.11 17.02 -2.72
N LEU A 120 -2.73 16.35 -3.81
CA LEU A 120 -1.70 16.82 -4.74
C LEU A 120 -2.24 17.76 -5.84
N ASN A 121 -3.53 18.11 -5.81
CA ASN A 121 -4.22 18.99 -6.77
C ASN A 121 -4.25 18.44 -8.22
N PHE A 122 -4.54 17.15 -8.40
CA PHE A 122 -4.72 16.47 -9.70
C PHE A 122 -6.17 16.15 -10.08
#